data_AF-A0A838VLF0-F1
#
_entry.id   AF-A0A838VLF0-F1
#
_cell.length_a   1.000
_cell.length_b   1.000
_cell.length_c   1.000
_cell.angle_alpha   90.00
_cell.angle_beta   90.00
_cell.angle_gamma   90.00
#
_symmetry.space_group_name_H-M   'P 1'
#
loop_
_entity.id
_entity.type
_entity.pdbx_description
1 polymer ?
#
loop_
_entity_poly.entity_id
_entity_poly.type
_entity_poly.pdbx_seq_one_letter_code
_entity_poly.pdbx_strand_id
1 'polypeptide(L)'
;MTAAAAPSPSSPLAIPDFRLYWVGRFAAVLATMAMVVVIGWQVYDTARTAYGMMPRLASFQLGLVGLFQFVPLLLLTPVAGWVADRFERRLIARLATGIDLVIALVLGLLTARGGLTLPVLFGMAALHGVARVFVGPAMSAIAPNIVPAPLLPRAIAMSSIAWQSASVAGPALGGFLYAAHPAMPYWFAAAALGVSIAALTPIRRIVPPPMTGNSHPLRQMADGLSYVRGHRFLLGALTLDLFAVLLGGATALLPVYARDILHVGPQGLGQLRAAPAVGAAVVA
;
A
#
# COMPACT_ATOMS: atom_id res chain seq x y z
N MET A 1 2.60 -31.79 38.97
CA MET A 1 3.50 -31.80 37.79
C MET A 1 3.31 -30.49 37.04
N THR A 2 4.19 -29.52 37.28
CA THR A 2 4.23 -28.26 36.56
C THR A 2 4.71 -28.52 35.14
N ALA A 3 3.85 -28.29 34.14
CA ALA A 3 4.26 -28.34 32.75
C ALA A 3 5.40 -27.33 32.55
N ALA A 4 6.58 -27.81 32.14
CA ALA A 4 7.70 -26.95 31.81
C ALA A 4 7.25 -25.96 30.73
N ALA A 5 7.28 -24.66 31.04
CA ALA A 5 6.95 -23.62 30.09
C ALA A 5 7.89 -23.76 28.88
N ALA A 6 7.30 -23.94 27.68
CA ALA A 6 8.07 -23.96 26.45
C ALA A 6 8.96 -22.71 26.38
N PRO A 7 10.23 -22.84 25.94
CA PRO A 7 11.16 -21.72 25.93
C PRO A 7 10.57 -20.55 25.13
N SER A 8 10.55 -19.37 25.73
CA SER A 8 10.10 -18.14 25.08
C SER A 8 10.88 -17.94 23.77
N PRO A 9 10.22 -17.74 22.61
CA PRO A 9 10.93 -17.61 21.35
C PRO A 9 11.93 -16.46 21.41
N SER A 10 13.15 -16.68 20.92
CA SER A 10 14.24 -15.68 20.95
C SER A 10 14.09 -14.59 19.88
N SER A 11 13.31 -14.86 18.83
CA SER A 11 13.10 -13.98 17.68
C SER A 11 11.66 -14.12 17.15
N PRO A 12 11.06 -13.04 16.60
CA PRO A 12 9.79 -13.14 15.88
C PRO A 12 9.82 -14.17 14.74
N LEU A 13 10.96 -14.41 14.07
CA LEU A 13 11.06 -15.44 13.01
C LEU A 13 10.90 -16.88 13.54
N ALA A 14 11.08 -17.11 14.83
CA ALA A 14 10.83 -18.43 15.41
C ALA A 14 9.31 -18.74 15.45
N ILE A 15 8.45 -17.73 15.32
CA ILE A 15 6.99 -17.87 15.36
C ILE A 15 6.48 -18.15 13.93
N PRO A 16 5.86 -19.32 13.66
CA PRO A 16 5.40 -19.69 12.33
C PRO A 16 4.45 -18.66 11.70
N ASP A 17 3.46 -18.20 12.48
CA ASP A 17 2.49 -17.20 12.06
C ASP A 17 3.15 -15.87 11.68
N PHE A 18 4.21 -15.48 12.40
CA PHE A 18 4.94 -14.26 12.08
C PHE A 18 5.73 -14.38 10.79
N ARG A 19 6.37 -15.53 10.51
CA ARG A 19 7.06 -15.75 9.22
C ARG A 19 6.08 -15.65 8.05
N LEU A 20 4.92 -16.27 8.18
CA LEU A 20 3.85 -16.25 7.20
C LEU A 20 3.33 -14.82 6.97
N TYR A 21 3.09 -14.08 8.06
CA TYR A 21 2.75 -12.66 8.00
C TYR A 21 3.83 -11.83 7.30
N TRP A 22 5.10 -12.06 7.63
CA TRP A 22 6.23 -11.32 7.08
C TRP A 22 6.37 -11.54 5.57
N VAL A 23 6.31 -12.79 5.13
CA VAL A 23 6.32 -13.16 3.69
C VAL A 23 5.10 -12.57 2.99
N GLY A 24 3.92 -12.69 3.59
CA GLY A 24 2.69 -12.16 3.00
C GLY A 24 2.72 -10.64 2.83
N ARG A 25 3.21 -9.92 3.85
CA ARG A 25 3.38 -8.46 3.79
C ARG A 25 4.42 -8.06 2.75
N PHE A 26 5.60 -8.68 2.76
CA PHE A 26 6.66 -8.39 1.80
C PHE A 26 6.17 -8.60 0.36
N ALA A 27 5.57 -9.76 0.06
CA ALA A 27 5.07 -10.09 -1.27
C ALA A 27 3.96 -9.13 -1.74
N ALA A 28 3.01 -8.78 -0.88
CA ALA A 28 1.94 -7.84 -1.23
C ALA A 28 2.47 -6.43 -1.52
N VAL A 29 3.40 -5.93 -0.70
CA VAL A 29 3.99 -4.59 -0.90
C VAL A 29 4.83 -4.59 -2.17
N LEU A 30 5.63 -5.62 -2.39
CA LEU A 30 6.50 -5.75 -3.56
C LEU A 30 5.66 -5.74 -4.85
N ALA A 31 4.57 -6.52 -4.87
CA ALA A 31 3.63 -6.61 -5.98
C ALA A 31 2.93 -5.30 -6.28
N THR A 32 2.34 -4.67 -5.25
CA THR A 32 1.58 -3.42 -5.41
C THR A 32 2.47 -2.27 -5.85
N MET A 33 3.69 -2.17 -5.31
CA MET A 33 4.65 -1.14 -5.69
C MET A 33 5.18 -1.33 -7.13
N ALA A 34 5.42 -2.58 -7.55
CA ALA A 34 5.74 -2.90 -8.94
C ALA A 34 4.58 -2.58 -9.89
N MET A 35 3.35 -2.87 -9.49
CA MET A 35 2.15 -2.65 -10.29
C MET A 35 1.81 -1.16 -10.45
N VAL A 36 1.83 -0.38 -9.36
CA VAL A 36 1.40 1.03 -9.35
C VAL A 36 2.33 1.90 -10.20
N VAL A 37 3.64 1.66 -10.19
CA VAL A 37 4.57 2.43 -11.03
C VAL A 37 4.28 2.24 -12.52
N VAL A 38 3.89 1.02 -12.91
CA VAL A 38 3.59 0.67 -14.30
C VAL A 38 2.24 1.22 -14.73
N ILE A 39 1.23 1.22 -13.84
CA ILE A 39 -0.06 1.90 -14.11
C ILE A 39 0.18 3.38 -14.44
N GLY A 40 1.03 4.08 -13.67
CA GLY A 40 1.37 5.47 -13.95
C GLY A 40 2.02 5.64 -15.32
N TRP A 41 3.00 4.80 -15.65
CA TRP A 41 3.63 4.80 -16.97
C TRP A 41 2.62 4.57 -18.10
N GLN A 42 1.76 3.55 -17.97
CA GLN A 42 0.77 3.23 -19.00
C GLN A 42 -0.30 4.31 -19.17
N VAL A 43 -0.68 5.03 -18.11
CA VAL A 43 -1.59 6.19 -18.24
C VAL A 43 -0.93 7.28 -19.09
N TYR A 44 0.32 7.60 -18.80
CA TYR A 44 1.07 8.60 -19.58
C TYR A 44 1.23 8.19 -21.04
N ASP A 45 1.63 6.94 -21.28
CA ASP A 45 1.86 6.40 -22.62
C ASP A 45 0.55 6.33 -23.42
N THR A 46 -0.51 5.74 -22.84
CA THR A 46 -1.84 5.64 -23.48
C THR A 46 -2.41 7.02 -23.80
N ALA A 47 -2.30 8.00 -22.89
CA ALA A 47 -2.75 9.36 -23.14
C ALA A 47 -2.06 9.98 -24.37
N ARG A 48 -0.79 9.66 -24.60
CA ARG A 48 -0.03 10.18 -25.75
C ARG A 48 -0.30 9.42 -27.03
N THR A 49 -0.28 8.09 -26.97
CA THR A 49 -0.33 7.22 -28.17
C THR A 49 -1.76 7.00 -28.65
N ALA A 50 -2.69 6.66 -27.76
CA ALA A 50 -4.07 6.36 -28.12
C ALA A 50 -4.97 7.61 -28.18
N TYR A 51 -4.70 8.62 -27.35
CA TYR A 51 -5.52 9.84 -27.26
C TYR A 51 -4.85 11.09 -27.87
N GLY A 52 -3.61 10.99 -28.36
CA GLY A 52 -2.90 12.11 -29.01
C GLY A 52 -2.65 13.31 -28.10
N MET A 53 -2.68 13.14 -26.77
CA MET A 53 -2.55 14.25 -25.83
C MET A 53 -1.13 14.82 -25.83
N MET A 54 -1.03 16.15 -25.74
CA MET A 54 0.26 16.83 -25.54
C MET A 54 0.91 16.40 -24.21
N PRO A 55 2.26 16.44 -24.09
CA PRO A 55 2.98 16.00 -22.89
C PRO A 55 2.47 16.62 -21.58
N ARG A 56 2.10 17.91 -21.60
CA ARG A 56 1.51 18.61 -20.44
C ARG A 56 0.19 18.00 -19.96
N LEU A 57 -0.67 17.61 -20.89
CA LEU A 57 -1.99 17.05 -20.58
C LEU A 57 -1.86 15.58 -20.18
N ALA A 58 -0.95 14.83 -20.81
CA ALA A 58 -0.61 13.47 -20.39
C ALA A 58 0.00 13.44 -18.98
N SER A 59 0.88 14.38 -18.63
CA SER A 59 1.39 14.53 -17.25
C SER A 59 0.29 14.89 -16.26
N PHE A 60 -0.70 15.69 -16.67
CA PHE A 60 -1.87 15.96 -15.85
C PHE A 60 -2.70 14.68 -15.60
N GLN A 61 -2.90 13.83 -16.62
CA GLN A 61 -3.56 12.52 -16.45
C GLN A 61 -2.82 11.62 -15.45
N LEU A 62 -1.48 11.61 -15.49
CA LEU A 62 -0.67 10.89 -14.50
C LEU A 62 -0.92 11.39 -13.08
N GLY A 63 -1.03 12.71 -12.88
CA GLY A 63 -1.41 13.30 -11.59
C GLY A 63 -2.81 12.86 -11.12
N LEU A 64 -3.77 12.75 -12.05
CA LEU A 64 -5.12 12.26 -11.75
C LEU A 64 -5.12 10.81 -11.24
N VAL A 65 -4.16 9.96 -11.62
CA VAL A 65 -4.06 8.59 -11.08
C VAL A 65 -3.97 8.61 -9.56
N GLY A 66 -3.15 9.52 -9.01
CA GLY A 66 -3.02 9.70 -7.57
C GLY A 66 -4.34 10.15 -6.93
N LEU A 67 -5.06 11.08 -7.57
CA LEU A 67 -6.38 11.52 -7.11
C LEU A 67 -7.39 10.37 -7.09
N PHE A 68 -7.46 9.56 -8.14
CA PHE A 68 -8.36 8.43 -8.24
C PHE A 68 -8.03 7.34 -7.21
N GLN A 69 -6.76 7.14 -6.84
CA GLN A 69 -6.38 6.27 -5.72
C GLN A 69 -6.75 6.87 -4.35
N PHE A 70 -6.63 8.19 -4.21
CA PHE A 70 -6.84 8.87 -2.93
C PHE A 70 -8.31 9.05 -2.57
N VAL A 71 -9.18 9.38 -3.53
CA VAL A 71 -10.60 9.66 -3.27
C VAL A 71 -11.32 8.47 -2.59
N PRO A 72 -11.20 7.22 -3.08
CA PRO A 72 -11.79 6.07 -2.39
C PRO A 72 -11.19 5.85 -1.02
N LEU A 73 -9.87 6.04 -0.86
CA LEU A 73 -9.20 5.93 0.43
C LEU A 73 -9.78 6.94 1.43
N LEU A 74 -9.91 8.21 1.06
CA LEU A 74 -10.47 9.26 1.90
C LEU A 74 -11.91 8.95 2.31
N LEU A 75 -12.77 8.60 1.34
CA LEU A 75 -14.19 8.37 1.57
C LEU A 75 -14.47 7.08 2.35
N LEU A 76 -13.66 6.04 2.15
CA LEU A 76 -13.84 4.73 2.78
C LEU A 76 -13.03 4.54 4.06
N THR A 77 -12.16 5.47 4.44
CA THR A 77 -11.37 5.38 5.69
C THR A 77 -12.25 5.12 6.92
N PRO A 78 -13.39 5.83 7.13
CA PRO A 78 -14.27 5.54 8.25
C PRO A 78 -14.83 4.11 8.16
N VAL A 79 -15.30 3.71 6.97
CA VAL A 79 -15.87 2.37 6.74
C VAL A 79 -14.83 1.29 7.03
N ALA A 80 -13.59 1.50 6.61
CA ALA A 80 -12.48 0.57 6.85
C ALA A 80 -12.19 0.40 8.34
N GLY A 81 -12.23 1.48 9.13
CA GLY A 81 -12.11 1.40 10.59
C GLY A 81 -13.21 0.54 11.20
N TRP A 82 -14.46 0.82 10.83
CA TRP A 82 -15.61 0.04 11.28
C TRP A 82 -15.51 -1.46 10.91
N VAL A 83 -15.07 -1.75 9.68
CA VAL A 83 -14.86 -3.14 9.22
C VAL A 83 -13.72 -3.80 10.00
N ALA A 84 -12.60 -3.11 10.22
CA ALA A 84 -11.43 -3.63 10.94
C ALA A 84 -11.72 -3.99 12.40
N ASP A 85 -12.69 -3.32 13.01
CA ASP A 85 -13.10 -3.56 14.40
C ASP A 85 -14.10 -4.71 14.55
N ARG A 86 -14.85 -5.05 13.49
CA ARG A 86 -15.93 -6.07 13.56
C ARG A 86 -15.62 -7.37 12.85
N PHE A 87 -14.80 -7.32 11.80
CA PHE A 87 -14.50 -8.50 10.99
C PHE A 87 -13.12 -9.05 11.29
N GLU A 88 -12.93 -10.33 10.97
CA GLU A 88 -11.65 -10.99 11.13
C GLU A 88 -10.57 -10.31 10.26
N ARG A 89 -9.51 -9.83 10.91
CA ARG A 89 -8.45 -9.02 10.28
C ARG A 89 -7.77 -9.73 9.11
N ARG A 90 -7.54 -11.03 9.23
CA ARG A 90 -6.97 -11.89 8.18
C ARG A 90 -7.90 -12.02 6.97
N LEU A 91 -9.22 -12.06 7.18
CA LEU A 91 -10.18 -12.11 6.07
C LEU A 91 -10.17 -10.78 5.32
N ILE A 92 -10.21 -9.65 6.02
CA ILE A 92 -10.13 -8.31 5.41
C ILE A 92 -8.85 -8.18 4.58
N ALA A 93 -7.71 -8.55 5.17
CA ALA A 93 -6.42 -8.52 4.48
C ALA A 93 -6.44 -9.36 3.19
N ARG A 94 -6.91 -10.62 3.25
CA ARG A 94 -6.97 -11.49 2.07
C ARG A 94 -7.93 -10.99 1.00
N LEU A 95 -9.10 -10.49 1.37
CA LEU A 95 -10.07 -9.96 0.42
C LEU A 95 -9.52 -8.70 -0.28
N ALA A 96 -8.91 -7.79 0.49
CA ALA A 96 -8.34 -6.58 -0.07
C ALA A 96 -7.13 -6.88 -0.98
N THR A 97 -6.24 -7.80 -0.58
CA THR A 97 -5.18 -8.34 -1.47
C THR A 97 -5.76 -9.06 -2.69
N GLY A 98 -6.92 -9.71 -2.54
CA GLY A 98 -7.66 -10.33 -3.65
C GLY A 98 -8.19 -9.31 -4.67
N ILE A 99 -8.60 -8.13 -4.22
CA ILE A 99 -8.96 -7.02 -5.12
C ILE A 99 -7.74 -6.63 -5.97
N ASP A 100 -6.58 -6.42 -5.34
CA ASP A 100 -5.34 -6.11 -6.08
C ASP A 100 -4.91 -7.24 -7.03
N LEU A 101 -5.16 -8.50 -6.65
CA LEU A 101 -4.91 -9.65 -7.52
C LEU A 101 -5.78 -9.59 -8.78
N VAL A 102 -7.07 -9.29 -8.63
CA VAL A 102 -7.98 -9.12 -9.77
C VAL A 102 -7.53 -7.94 -10.65
N ILE A 103 -7.12 -6.82 -10.05
CA ILE A 103 -6.56 -5.68 -10.79
C ILE A 103 -5.35 -6.12 -11.62
N ALA A 104 -4.40 -6.83 -11.01
CA ALA A 104 -3.21 -7.32 -11.68
C ALA A 104 -3.57 -8.25 -12.85
N LEU A 105 -4.49 -9.20 -12.66
CA LEU A 105 -4.94 -10.10 -13.73
C LEU A 105 -5.60 -9.33 -14.88
N VAL A 106 -6.54 -8.43 -14.58
CA VAL A 106 -7.26 -7.64 -15.60
C VAL A 106 -6.29 -6.77 -16.39
N LEU A 107 -5.40 -6.04 -15.72
CA LEU A 107 -4.41 -5.18 -16.38
C LEU A 107 -3.40 -6.01 -17.19
N GLY A 108 -2.97 -7.17 -16.68
CA GLY A 108 -2.09 -8.09 -17.42
C GLY A 108 -2.72 -8.59 -18.71
N LEU A 109 -3.98 -9.03 -18.65
CA LEU A 109 -4.74 -9.47 -19.82
C LEU A 109 -4.97 -8.34 -20.85
N LEU A 110 -5.39 -7.16 -20.39
CA LEU A 110 -5.65 -6.02 -21.28
C LEU A 110 -4.37 -5.48 -21.91
N THR A 111 -3.27 -5.44 -21.16
CA THR A 111 -1.95 -5.07 -21.68
C THR A 111 -1.51 -6.05 -22.77
N ALA A 112 -1.64 -7.36 -22.53
CA ALA A 112 -1.23 -8.38 -23.50
C ALA A 112 -2.07 -8.35 -24.80
N ARG A 113 -3.32 -7.88 -24.72
CA ARG A 113 -4.24 -7.79 -25.87
C ARG A 113 -4.26 -6.41 -26.54
N GLY A 114 -3.50 -5.43 -26.03
CA GLY A 114 -3.54 -4.05 -26.51
C GLY A 114 -4.86 -3.32 -26.24
N GLY A 115 -5.66 -3.79 -25.27
CA GLY A 115 -6.99 -3.27 -24.95
C GLY A 115 -7.02 -2.22 -23.83
N LEU A 116 -5.87 -1.63 -23.50
CA LEU A 116 -5.79 -0.62 -22.45
C LEU A 116 -6.39 0.71 -22.89
N THR A 117 -7.16 1.32 -21.99
CA THR A 117 -7.75 2.65 -22.19
C THR A 117 -7.62 3.47 -20.91
N LEU A 118 -7.68 4.80 -21.01
CA LEU A 118 -7.60 5.67 -19.84
C LEU A 118 -8.70 5.39 -18.79
N PRO A 119 -9.98 5.19 -19.16
CA PRO A 119 -11.02 4.84 -18.18
C PRO A 119 -10.74 3.56 -17.42
N VAL A 120 -10.20 2.53 -18.09
CA VAL A 120 -9.79 1.28 -17.42
C VAL A 120 -8.68 1.54 -16.42
N LEU A 121 -7.63 2.26 -16.82
CA LEU A 121 -6.49 2.54 -15.94
C LEU A 121 -6.92 3.37 -14.71
N PHE A 122 -7.77 4.37 -14.88
CA PHE A 122 -8.33 5.14 -13.77
C PHE A 122 -9.27 4.31 -12.88
N GLY A 123 -10.11 3.47 -13.48
CA GLY A 123 -10.99 2.56 -12.73
C GLY A 123 -10.21 1.58 -11.87
N MET A 124 -9.14 0.99 -12.43
CA MET A 124 -8.24 0.09 -11.70
C MET A 124 -7.44 0.84 -10.62
N ALA A 125 -7.00 2.07 -10.89
CA ALA A 125 -6.36 2.91 -9.88
C ALA A 125 -7.32 3.22 -8.71
N ALA A 126 -8.58 3.56 -8.99
CA ALA A 126 -9.58 3.77 -7.95
C ALA A 126 -9.86 2.50 -7.15
N LEU A 127 -9.98 1.35 -7.83
CA LEU A 127 -10.16 0.06 -7.17
C LEU A 127 -8.96 -0.31 -6.28
N HIS A 128 -7.74 0.02 -6.68
CA HIS A 128 -6.55 -0.12 -5.85
C HIS A 128 -6.62 0.78 -4.61
N GLY A 129 -7.14 2.01 -4.75
CA GLY A 129 -7.44 2.90 -3.63
C GLY A 129 -8.40 2.27 -2.61
N VAL A 130 -9.43 1.56 -3.09
CA VAL A 130 -10.35 0.78 -2.24
C VAL A 130 -9.61 -0.36 -1.53
N ALA A 131 -8.82 -1.17 -2.23
CA ALA A 131 -8.06 -2.25 -1.60
C ALA A 131 -7.14 -1.72 -0.49
N ARG A 132 -6.41 -0.65 -0.78
CA ARG A 132 -5.42 -0.04 0.12
C ARG A 132 -6.02 0.45 1.44
N VAL A 133 -7.25 0.98 1.43
CA VAL A 133 -7.88 1.47 2.68
C VAL A 133 -8.12 0.35 3.69
N PHE A 134 -8.35 -0.88 3.22
CA PHE A 134 -8.60 -2.04 4.08
C PHE A 134 -7.32 -2.80 4.45
N VAL A 135 -6.33 -2.88 3.53
CA VAL A 135 -5.05 -3.57 3.80
C VAL A 135 -4.30 -2.94 4.97
N GLY A 136 -4.24 -1.61 5.05
CA GLY A 136 -3.46 -0.90 6.07
C GLY A 136 -3.85 -1.28 7.52
N PRO A 137 -5.10 -1.02 7.95
CA PRO A 137 -5.57 -1.39 9.28
C PRO A 137 -5.49 -2.90 9.55
N ALA A 138 -5.88 -3.72 8.57
CA ALA A 138 -5.86 -5.17 8.72
C ALA A 138 -4.45 -5.71 8.98
N MET A 139 -3.46 -5.28 8.19
CA MET A 139 -2.06 -5.74 8.32
C MET A 139 -1.41 -5.25 9.62
N SER A 140 -1.59 -3.98 9.98
CA SER A 140 -1.02 -3.41 11.21
C SER A 140 -1.57 -4.08 12.48
N ALA A 141 -2.77 -4.63 12.41
CA ALA A 141 -3.41 -5.31 13.52
C ALA A 141 -3.08 -6.81 13.63
N ILE A 142 -2.47 -7.44 12.60
CA ILE A 142 -2.09 -8.86 12.65
C ILE A 142 -0.87 -9.10 13.54
N ALA A 143 0.22 -8.35 13.35
CA ALA A 143 1.48 -8.56 14.06
C ALA A 143 1.36 -8.53 15.60
N PRO A 144 0.63 -7.58 16.22
CA PRO A 144 0.45 -7.55 17.68
C PRO A 144 -0.35 -8.74 18.25
N ASN A 145 -1.11 -9.46 17.41
CA ASN A 145 -1.94 -10.58 17.84
C ASN A 145 -1.27 -11.95 17.69
N ILE A 146 -0.15 -12.01 16.98
CA ILE A 146 0.60 -13.26 16.73
C ILE A 146 1.96 -13.28 17.44
N VAL A 147 2.43 -12.15 17.96
CA VAL A 147 3.72 -12.02 18.64
C VAL A 147 3.52 -11.66 20.12
N PRO A 148 4.22 -12.32 21.07
CA PRO A 148 4.23 -11.94 22.48
C PRO A 148 4.73 -10.50 22.70
N ALA A 149 4.18 -9.80 23.70
CA ALA A 149 4.53 -8.40 23.99
C ALA A 149 6.04 -8.09 24.08
N PRO A 150 6.89 -8.93 24.71
CA PRO A 150 8.34 -8.67 24.78
C PRO A 150 9.05 -8.65 23.42
N LEU A 151 8.52 -9.34 22.41
CA LEU A 151 9.08 -9.41 21.07
C LEU A 151 8.44 -8.42 20.09
N LEU A 152 7.38 -7.72 20.51
CA LEU A 152 6.60 -6.84 19.65
C LEU A 152 7.43 -5.71 19.01
N PRO A 153 8.33 -5.01 19.73
CA PRO A 153 9.18 -3.99 19.11
C PRO A 153 10.04 -4.55 17.97
N ARG A 154 10.63 -5.75 18.17
CA ARG A 154 11.41 -6.44 17.14
C ARG A 154 10.55 -6.87 15.95
N ALA A 155 9.34 -7.34 16.22
CA ALA A 155 8.39 -7.72 15.17
C ALA A 155 7.95 -6.52 14.32
N ILE A 156 7.71 -5.37 14.94
CA ILE A 156 7.41 -4.10 14.25
C ILE A 156 8.61 -3.69 13.40
N ALA A 157 9.83 -3.67 13.96
CA ALA A 157 11.03 -3.33 13.20
C ALA A 157 11.21 -4.22 11.96
N MET A 158 11.06 -5.54 12.11
CA MET A 158 11.13 -6.47 10.99
C MET A 158 10.01 -6.28 9.96
N SER A 159 8.80 -5.95 10.41
CA SER A 159 7.68 -5.61 9.53
C SER A 159 7.94 -4.32 8.75
N SER A 160 8.62 -3.35 9.35
CA SER A 160 9.06 -2.12 8.69
C SER A 160 10.15 -2.41 7.67
N ILE A 161 11.13 -3.26 7.99
CA ILE A 161 12.16 -3.71 7.03
C ILE A 161 11.51 -4.37 5.81
N ALA A 162 10.53 -5.25 6.00
CA ALA A 162 9.78 -5.86 4.89
C ALA A 162 9.10 -4.82 4.02
N TRP A 163 8.41 -3.85 4.64
CA TRP A 163 7.71 -2.80 3.91
C TRP A 163 8.68 -1.88 3.14
N GLN A 164 9.76 -1.43 3.77
CA GLN A 164 10.74 -0.54 3.16
C GLN A 164 11.48 -1.21 2.02
N SER A 165 12.02 -2.41 2.25
CA SER A 165 12.73 -3.17 1.21
C SER A 165 11.82 -3.45 0.00
N ALA A 166 10.59 -3.87 0.23
CA ALA A 166 9.63 -4.10 -0.84
C ALA A 166 9.20 -2.80 -1.55
N SER A 167 9.06 -1.69 -0.82
CA SER A 167 8.71 -0.39 -1.41
C SER A 167 9.80 0.20 -2.29
N VAL A 168 11.07 -0.13 -2.00
CA VAL A 168 12.22 0.25 -2.82
C VAL A 168 12.41 -0.71 -3.99
N ALA A 169 12.36 -2.02 -3.74
CA ALA A 169 12.60 -3.04 -4.76
C ALA A 169 11.45 -3.16 -5.76
N GLY A 170 10.21 -2.96 -5.32
CA GLY A 170 9.00 -3.14 -6.13
C GLY A 170 9.00 -2.29 -7.40
N PRO A 171 9.16 -0.96 -7.33
CA PRO A 171 9.16 -0.12 -8.52
C PRO A 171 10.30 -0.42 -9.49
N ALA A 172 11.48 -0.78 -8.96
CA ALA A 172 12.62 -1.20 -9.78
C ALA A 172 12.30 -2.49 -10.54
N LEU A 173 11.79 -3.52 -9.85
CA LEU A 173 11.33 -4.76 -10.48
C LEU A 173 10.22 -4.51 -11.50
N GLY A 174 9.25 -3.65 -11.18
CA GLY A 174 8.18 -3.26 -12.10
C GLY A 174 8.72 -2.64 -13.39
N GLY A 175 9.70 -1.74 -13.29
CA GLY A 175 10.35 -1.13 -14.45
C GLY A 175 11.13 -2.14 -15.31
N PHE A 176 11.95 -3.01 -14.69
CA PHE A 176 12.71 -4.02 -15.42
C PHE A 176 11.81 -5.06 -16.09
N LEU A 177 10.77 -5.53 -15.39
CA LEU A 177 9.79 -6.47 -15.95
C LEU A 177 9.03 -5.82 -17.12
N TYR A 178 8.67 -4.54 -16.99
CA TYR A 178 7.97 -3.81 -18.06
C TYR A 178 8.83 -3.68 -19.31
N ALA A 179 10.13 -3.42 -19.14
CA ALA A 179 11.09 -3.34 -20.24
C ALA A 179 11.25 -4.67 -20.99
N ALA A 180 11.14 -5.81 -20.29
CA ALA A 180 11.15 -7.13 -20.92
C ALA A 180 9.84 -7.41 -21.69
N HIS A 181 8.70 -7.14 -21.06
CA HIS A 181 7.40 -7.23 -21.72
C HIS A 181 6.35 -6.41 -20.94
N PRO A 182 5.51 -5.57 -21.59
CA PRO A 182 4.58 -4.67 -20.90
C PRO A 182 3.63 -5.36 -19.91
N ALA A 183 3.23 -6.60 -20.17
CA ALA A 183 2.33 -7.36 -19.29
C ALA A 183 3.04 -8.08 -18.10
N MET A 184 4.37 -8.23 -18.11
CA MET A 184 5.09 -9.01 -17.09
C MET A 184 4.98 -8.46 -15.66
N PRO A 185 4.99 -7.14 -15.41
CA PRO A 185 4.80 -6.60 -14.06
C PRO A 185 3.48 -7.04 -13.43
N TYR A 186 2.43 -7.16 -14.24
CA TYR A 186 1.10 -7.57 -13.79
C TYR A 186 1.03 -9.07 -13.48
N TRP A 187 1.66 -9.91 -14.30
CA TRP A 187 1.75 -11.35 -14.01
C TRP A 187 2.59 -11.64 -12.77
N PHE A 188 3.70 -10.92 -12.61
CA PHE A 188 4.51 -10.96 -11.39
C PHE A 188 3.70 -10.52 -10.17
N ALA A 189 3.01 -9.38 -10.27
CA ALA A 189 2.18 -8.88 -9.18
C ALA A 189 1.08 -9.89 -8.81
N ALA A 190 0.40 -10.48 -9.80
CA ALA A 190 -0.60 -11.52 -9.56
C ALA A 190 -0.02 -12.74 -8.84
N ALA A 191 1.15 -13.23 -9.25
CA ALA A 191 1.82 -14.34 -8.58
C ALA A 191 2.20 -13.99 -7.14
N ALA A 192 2.81 -12.84 -6.91
CA ALA A 192 3.24 -12.38 -5.59
C ALA A 192 2.04 -12.08 -4.65
N LEU A 193 0.93 -11.54 -5.17
CA LEU A 193 -0.31 -11.37 -4.42
C LEU A 193 -0.96 -12.72 -4.08
N GLY A 194 -0.90 -13.69 -5.00
CA GLY A 194 -1.29 -15.08 -4.74
C GLY A 194 -0.48 -15.70 -3.60
N VAL A 195 0.85 -15.53 -3.61
CA VAL A 195 1.74 -15.93 -2.51
C VAL A 195 1.34 -15.25 -1.20
N SER A 196 1.00 -13.96 -1.24
CA SER A 196 0.55 -13.24 -0.05
C SER A 196 -0.73 -13.84 0.54
N ILE A 197 -1.75 -14.08 -0.29
CA ILE A 197 -3.02 -14.70 0.14
C ILE A 197 -2.77 -16.11 0.70
N ALA A 198 -1.93 -16.90 0.03
CA ALA A 198 -1.56 -18.25 0.47
C ALA A 198 -0.83 -18.21 1.82
N ALA A 199 0.11 -17.28 2.02
CA ALA A 199 0.85 -17.13 3.28
C ALA A 199 -0.05 -16.67 4.43
N LEU A 200 -1.00 -15.76 4.18
CA LEU A 200 -1.91 -15.29 5.22
C LEU A 200 -2.95 -16.34 5.63
N THR A 201 -3.33 -17.26 4.75
CA THR A 201 -4.40 -18.23 4.99
C THR A 201 -4.19 -19.16 6.19
N PRO A 202 -3.00 -19.75 6.44
CA PRO A 202 -2.76 -20.63 7.59
C PRO A 202 -2.56 -19.91 8.94
N ILE A 203 -2.31 -18.59 8.96
CA ILE A 203 -2.12 -17.81 10.21
C ILE A 203 -3.32 -17.98 11.14
N ARG A 204 -3.15 -18.10 12.46
CA ARG A 204 -4.29 -18.28 13.39
C ARG A 204 -5.38 -17.22 13.20
N ARG A 205 -6.64 -17.61 13.40
CA ARG A 205 -7.79 -16.68 13.32
C ARG A 205 -7.65 -15.56 14.36
N ILE A 206 -7.73 -14.31 13.92
CA ILE A 206 -7.68 -13.12 14.78
C ILE A 206 -9.06 -12.47 14.73
N VAL A 207 -9.92 -12.85 15.66
CA VAL A 207 -11.26 -12.28 15.81
C VAL A 207 -11.17 -11.11 16.79
N PRO A 208 -11.66 -9.91 16.43
CA PRO A 208 -11.75 -8.81 17.37
C PRO A 208 -12.58 -9.19 18.60
N PRO A 209 -12.25 -8.69 19.81
CA PRO A 209 -13.10 -8.89 20.98
C PRO A 209 -14.50 -8.31 20.73
N PRO A 210 -15.56 -8.93 21.27
CA PRO A 210 -16.94 -8.44 21.10
C PRO A 210 -17.07 -7.02 21.64
N MET A 211 -17.62 -6.12 20.83
CA MET A 211 -17.82 -4.73 21.23
C MET A 211 -18.84 -4.65 22.37
N THR A 212 -18.46 -4.05 23.50
CA THR A 212 -19.40 -3.67 24.55
C THR A 212 -20.14 -2.40 24.14
N GLY A 213 -21.31 -2.54 23.52
CA GLY A 213 -22.22 -1.40 23.26
C GLY A 213 -22.87 -1.40 21.88
N ASN A 214 -24.16 -1.05 21.85
CA ASN A 214 -25.03 -1.05 20.66
C ASN A 214 -24.92 0.24 19.82
N SER A 215 -23.73 0.82 19.72
CA SER A 215 -23.56 2.12 19.07
C SER A 215 -23.50 1.97 17.55
N HIS A 216 -24.34 2.72 16.85
CA HIS A 216 -24.40 2.71 15.39
C HIS A 216 -23.07 3.22 14.79
N PRO A 217 -22.48 2.54 13.79
CA PRO A 217 -21.19 2.92 13.17
C PRO A 217 -21.09 4.40 12.80
N LEU A 218 -22.09 4.89 12.08
CA LEU A 218 -22.13 6.27 11.61
C LEU A 218 -22.21 7.28 12.78
N ARG A 219 -22.80 6.87 13.92
CA ARG A 219 -22.87 7.70 15.12
C ARG A 219 -21.51 7.77 15.80
N GLN A 220 -20.80 6.65 15.92
CA GLN A 220 -19.42 6.65 16.42
C GLN A 220 -18.48 7.49 15.53
N MET A 221 -18.67 7.47 14.21
CA MET A 221 -17.92 8.33 13.29
C MET A 221 -18.25 9.82 13.50
N ALA A 222 -19.53 10.17 13.63
CA ALA A 222 -19.96 11.53 13.89
C ALA A 222 -19.47 12.04 15.26
N ASP A 223 -19.45 11.17 16.27
CA ASP A 223 -18.92 11.44 17.60
C ASP A 223 -17.40 11.68 17.53
N GLY A 224 -16.67 10.87 16.78
CA GLY A 224 -15.23 11.05 16.53
C GLY A 224 -14.90 12.36 15.81
N LEU A 225 -15.66 12.71 14.76
CA LEU A 225 -15.49 13.98 14.06
C LEU A 225 -15.82 15.18 14.95
N SER A 226 -16.88 15.08 15.76
CA SER A 226 -17.24 16.11 16.73
C SER A 226 -16.18 16.26 17.81
N TYR A 227 -15.60 15.15 18.28
CA TYR A 227 -14.50 15.15 19.24
C TYR A 227 -13.26 15.86 18.70
N VAL A 228 -12.84 15.56 17.46
CA VAL A 228 -11.70 16.22 16.80
C VAL A 228 -11.96 17.71 16.64
N ARG A 229 -13.17 18.11 16.23
CA ARG A 229 -13.56 19.52 16.15
C ARG A 229 -13.53 20.24 17.50
N GLY A 230 -13.86 19.54 18.59
CA GLY A 230 -13.81 20.08 19.95
C GLY A 230 -12.39 20.27 20.50
N HIS A 231 -11.42 19.48 20.04
CA HIS A 231 -10.05 19.51 20.54
C HIS A 231 -9.12 20.28 19.59
N ARG A 232 -8.93 21.58 19.85
CA ARG A 232 -8.12 22.49 19.00
C ARG A 232 -6.71 21.99 18.70
N PHE A 233 -6.07 21.29 19.65
CA PHE A 233 -4.75 20.70 19.45
C PHE A 233 -4.78 19.57 18.40
N LEU A 234 -5.72 18.63 18.52
CA LEU A 234 -5.89 17.53 17.57
C LEU A 234 -6.28 18.06 16.19
N LEU A 235 -7.21 19.02 16.13
CA LEU A 235 -7.59 19.65 14.88
C LEU A 235 -6.39 20.32 14.21
N GLY A 236 -5.64 21.14 14.95
CA GLY A 236 -4.45 21.84 14.45
C GLY A 236 -3.39 20.88 13.93
N ALA A 237 -3.08 19.82 14.68
CA ALA A 237 -2.13 18.80 14.28
C ALA A 237 -2.57 18.04 13.02
N LEU A 238 -3.83 17.60 12.96
CA LEU A 238 -4.38 16.89 11.79
C LEU A 238 -4.45 17.79 10.55
N THR A 239 -4.85 19.07 10.71
CA THR A 239 -4.87 20.02 9.59
C THR A 239 -3.47 20.33 9.09
N LEU A 240 -2.50 20.48 9.98
CA LEU A 240 -1.12 20.74 9.61
C LEU A 240 -0.52 19.56 8.85
N ASP A 241 -0.74 18.34 9.34
CA ASP A 241 -0.33 17.10 8.67
C ASP A 241 -0.98 16.97 7.29
N LEU A 242 -2.30 17.16 7.20
CA LEU A 242 -3.03 17.06 5.93
C LEU A 242 -2.53 18.11 4.92
N PHE A 243 -2.27 19.35 5.35
CA PHE A 243 -1.70 20.39 4.50
C PHE A 243 -0.29 20.02 4.03
N ALA A 244 0.58 19.56 4.93
CA ALA A 244 1.94 19.15 4.61
C ALA A 244 1.97 17.97 3.64
N VAL A 245 1.12 16.96 3.82
CA VAL A 245 1.09 15.78 2.94
C VAL A 245 0.41 16.09 1.60
N LEU A 246 -0.68 16.86 1.59
CA LEU A 246 -1.45 17.14 0.38
C LEU A 246 -0.75 18.17 -0.54
N LEU A 247 -0.08 19.17 0.05
CA LEU A 247 0.58 20.25 -0.70
C LEU A 247 2.10 20.07 -0.78
N GLY A 248 2.72 19.30 0.13
CA GLY A 248 4.17 19.11 0.20
C GLY A 248 4.72 18.06 -0.77
N GLY A 249 4.10 17.89 -1.94
CA GLY A 249 4.43 16.90 -2.99
C GLY A 249 5.81 17.04 -3.63
N ALA A 250 6.87 17.25 -2.85
CA ALA A 250 8.24 17.42 -3.29
C ALA A 250 8.74 16.24 -4.13
N THR A 251 8.32 15.01 -3.81
CA THR A 251 8.68 13.80 -4.56
C THR A 251 8.07 13.74 -5.97
N ALA A 252 6.92 14.39 -6.18
CA ALA A 252 6.26 14.50 -7.47
C ALA A 252 6.95 15.53 -8.38
N LEU A 253 7.61 16.53 -7.80
CA LEU A 253 8.36 17.56 -8.52
C LEU A 253 9.81 17.15 -8.85
N LEU A 254 10.30 16.05 -8.29
CA LEU A 254 11.67 15.56 -8.52
C LEU A 254 12.07 15.42 -10.00
N PRO A 255 11.20 14.96 -10.94
CA PRO A 255 11.57 14.90 -12.36
C PRO A 255 11.84 16.28 -12.97
N VAL A 256 11.07 17.31 -12.59
CA VAL A 256 11.28 18.70 -13.01
C VAL A 256 12.57 19.23 -12.42
N TYR A 257 12.81 18.98 -11.13
CA TYR A 257 14.08 19.35 -10.49
C TYR A 257 15.29 18.70 -11.14
N ALA A 258 15.24 17.39 -11.40
CA ALA A 258 16.37 16.66 -11.98
C ALA A 258 16.69 17.09 -13.41
N ARG A 259 15.66 17.39 -14.21
CA ARG A 259 15.81 17.74 -15.63
C ARG A 259 16.06 19.23 -15.85
N ASP A 260 15.21 20.09 -15.29
CA ASP A 260 15.09 21.50 -15.69
C ASP A 260 15.78 22.45 -14.71
N ILE A 261 16.10 22.01 -13.49
CA ILE A 261 16.72 22.85 -12.45
C ILE A 261 18.17 22.41 -12.19
N LEU A 262 18.35 21.14 -11.84
CA LEU A 262 19.64 20.55 -11.47
C LEU A 262 20.43 20.06 -12.68
N HIS A 263 19.79 19.88 -13.84
CA HIS A 263 20.42 19.43 -15.09
C HIS A 263 21.22 18.11 -14.97
N VAL A 264 20.85 17.27 -14.00
CA VAL A 264 21.52 15.99 -13.70
C VAL A 264 20.96 14.80 -14.49
N GLY A 265 19.88 15.04 -15.25
CA GLY A 265 19.26 14.03 -16.12
C GLY A 265 18.66 12.84 -15.37
N PRO A 266 18.38 11.73 -16.08
CA PRO A 266 17.70 10.55 -15.49
C PRO A 266 18.49 9.86 -14.37
N GLN A 267 19.82 9.91 -14.43
CA GLN A 267 20.69 9.31 -13.42
C GLN A 267 20.59 10.06 -12.09
N GLY A 268 20.62 11.39 -12.11
CA GLY A 268 20.42 12.19 -10.90
C GLY A 268 19.00 12.10 -10.33
N LEU A 269 17.98 11.93 -11.19
CA LEU A 269 16.61 11.63 -10.72
C LEU A 269 16.57 10.32 -9.92
N GLY A 270 17.28 9.28 -10.39
CA GLY A 270 17.40 8.01 -9.68
C GLY A 270 18.03 8.18 -8.30
N GLN A 271 19.12 8.94 -8.20
CA GLN A 271 19.77 9.25 -6.93
C GLN A 271 18.86 10.04 -5.98
N LEU A 272 18.14 11.04 -6.49
CA LEU A 272 17.17 11.83 -5.71
C LEU A 272 16.01 10.97 -5.18
N ARG A 273 15.53 10.01 -5.97
CA ARG A 273 14.49 9.05 -5.55
C ARG A 273 15.00 8.04 -4.53
N ALA A 274 16.29 7.68 -4.57
CA ALA A 274 16.89 6.73 -3.64
C ALA A 274 17.24 7.35 -2.27
N ALA A 275 17.55 8.66 -2.22
CA ALA A 275 18.02 9.33 -1.02
C ALA A 275 17.10 9.16 0.24
N PRO A 276 15.76 9.25 0.16
CA PRO A 276 14.90 9.02 1.32
C PRO A 276 14.99 7.59 1.85
N ALA A 277 15.13 6.60 0.96
CA ALA A 277 15.27 5.20 1.36
C ALA A 277 16.61 4.95 2.07
N VAL A 278 17.69 5.55 1.57
CA VAL A 278 19.01 5.48 2.22
C VAL A 278 18.98 6.16 3.59
N GLY A 279 18.40 7.35 3.70
CA GLY A 279 18.24 8.05 4.97
C GLY A 279 17.44 7.22 5.99
N ALA A 280 16.34 6.59 5.55
CA ALA A 280 15.58 5.69 6.41
C ALA A 280 16.38 4.46 6.85
N ALA A 281 17.21 3.89 5.98
CA ALA A 281 18.05 2.74 6.31
C ALA A 281 19.19 3.09 7.29
N VAL A 282 19.73 4.31 7.24
CA VAL A 282 20.76 4.79 8.17
C VAL A 282 20.21 5.05 9.57
N VAL A 283 18.94 5.49 9.66
CA VAL A 283 18.27 5.77 10.94
C VAL A 283 17.71 4.50 11.61
N ALA A 284 17.39 3.47 10.82
CA ALA A 284 16.83 2.19 11.29
C ALA A 284 17.85 1.31 11.99
#